data_AF-A0A7Y3WV73-F1
#
_entry.id   AF-A0A7Y3WV73-F1
#
_cell.length_a   1.000
_cell.length_b   1.000
_cell.length_c   1.000
_cell.angle_alpha   90.00
_cell.angle_beta   90.00
_cell.angle_gamma   90.00
#
_symmetry.space_group_name_H-M   'P 1'
#
loop_
_entity.id
_entity.type
_entity.pdbx_description
1 polymer ?
#
loop_
_entity_poly.entity_id
_entity_poly.type
_entity_poly.pdbx_seq_one_letter_code
_entity_poly.pdbx_strand_id
1 'polypeptide(L)'
;MPKRLFYIWIAIFVLVTGALNWLLNPTPPTSPSIGGGGYDLSKPVYTLLLWAFLILWTSIAAVTGMISKDTFSARRAFLLAAIGALMAIIFFAIYRQNIH
;
A
#
# COMPACT_ATOMS: atom_id res chain seq x y z
N MET A 1 0.38 18.40 -12.58
CA MET A 1 1.06 17.09 -12.54
C MET A 1 1.45 16.66 -13.96
N PRO A 2 2.75 16.75 -14.29
CA PRO A 2 3.28 16.26 -15.56
C PRO A 2 2.97 14.76 -15.76
N LYS A 3 2.80 14.32 -17.01
CA LYS A 3 2.55 12.90 -17.35
C LYS A 3 3.61 11.97 -16.73
N ARG A 4 4.90 12.34 -16.86
CA ARG A 4 6.01 11.57 -16.31
C ARG A 4 5.90 11.40 -14.79
N LEU A 5 5.54 12.46 -14.06
CA LEU A 5 5.40 12.42 -12.61
C LEU A 5 4.23 11.51 -12.19
N PHE A 6 3.13 11.53 -12.95
CA PHE A 6 1.99 10.64 -12.71
C PHE A 6 2.38 9.16 -12.81
N TYR A 7 3.13 8.78 -13.84
CA TYR A 7 3.61 7.39 -13.98
C TYR A 7 4.64 7.00 -12.92
N ILE A 8 5.52 7.93 -12.50
CA ILE A 8 6.44 7.68 -11.39
C ILE A 8 5.67 7.40 -10.10
N TRP A 9 4.61 8.16 -9.83
CA TRP A 9 3.74 7.89 -8.67
C TRP A 9 3.11 6.50 -8.76
N ILE A 10 2.53 6.13 -9.90
CA ILE A 10 1.98 4.78 -10.08
C ILE A 10 3.06 3.70 -9.87
N ALA A 11 4.26 3.88 -10.43
CA ALA A 11 5.34 2.92 -10.28
C ALA A 11 5.76 2.74 -8.82
N ILE A 12 5.91 3.83 -8.06
CA ILE A 12 6.21 3.78 -6.62
C ILE A 12 5.10 3.06 -5.87
N PHE A 13 3.84 3.37 -6.16
CA PHE A 13 2.69 2.73 -5.52
C PHE A 13 2.71 1.21 -5.74
N VAL A 14 2.86 0.78 -6.99
CA VAL A 14 2.90 -0.64 -7.35
C VAL A 14 4.10 -1.34 -6.72
N LEU A 15 5.27 -0.71 -6.71
CA LEU A 15 6.48 -1.30 -6.14
C LEU A 15 6.34 -1.50 -4.63
N VAL A 16 5.87 -0.48 -3.90
CA VAL A 16 5.72 -0.56 -2.44
C VAL A 16 4.60 -1.54 -2.06
N THR A 17 3.42 -1.41 -2.65
CA THR A 17 2.29 -2.31 -2.34
C THR A 17 2.57 -3.74 -2.77
N GLY A 18 3.20 -3.94 -3.92
CA GLY A 18 3.62 -5.27 -4.41
C GLY A 18 4.66 -5.92 -3.51
N ALA A 19 5.69 -5.19 -3.08
CA ALA A 19 6.71 -5.69 -2.18
C ALA A 19 6.12 -6.09 -0.81
N LEU A 20 5.28 -5.25 -0.22
CA LEU A 20 4.62 -5.56 1.06
C LEU A 20 3.65 -6.74 0.93
N ASN A 21 2.91 -6.81 -0.18
CA ASN A 21 2.02 -7.93 -0.47
C ASN A 21 2.79 -9.25 -0.63
N TRP A 22 3.95 -9.22 -1.27
CA TRP A 22 4.82 -10.38 -1.40
C TRP A 22 5.37 -10.84 -0.05
N LEU A 23 5.80 -9.91 0.80
CA LEU A 23 6.26 -10.21 2.16
C LEU A 23 5.15 -10.77 3.06
N LEU A 24 3.89 -10.39 2.81
CA LEU A 24 2.72 -10.93 3.52
C LEU A 24 2.31 -12.34 3.06
N ASN A 25 2.77 -12.77 1.88
CA ASN A 25 2.50 -14.11 1.32
C ASN A 25 3.80 -14.84 0.99
N PRO A 26 4.65 -15.13 1.99
CA PRO A 26 5.90 -15.84 1.75
C PRO A 26 5.63 -17.26 1.25
N THR A 27 6.51 -17.76 0.38
CA THR A 27 6.50 -19.18 -0.01
C THR A 27 6.69 -20.05 1.23
N PRO A 28 5.89 -21.11 1.43
CA PRO A 28 6.03 -21.96 2.61
C PRO A 28 7.44 -22.53 2.72
N PRO A 29 8.05 -22.58 3.92
CA PRO A 29 9.36 -23.17 4.10
C PRO A 29 9.32 -24.67 3.73
N THR A 30 10.33 -25.13 3.00
CA THR A 30 10.48 -26.53 2.54
C THR A 30 10.83 -27.50 3.68
N SER A 31 11.10 -27.01 4.88
CA SER A 31 11.40 -27.84 6.05
C SER A 31 10.83 -27.19 7.33
N PRO A 32 10.24 -27.98 8.23
CA PRO A 32 9.72 -27.46 9.49
C PRO A 32 10.86 -26.95 10.38
N SER A 33 10.64 -25.79 11.01
CA SER A 33 11.58 -25.22 11.98
C SER A 33 11.72 -26.17 13.18
N ILE A 34 12.95 -26.61 13.46
CA ILE A 34 13.29 -27.58 14.52
C ILE A 34 13.18 -26.96 15.94
N GLY A 35 12.95 -25.64 16.06
CA GLY A 35 12.91 -24.92 17.35
C GLY A 35 11.61 -24.14 17.57
N GLY A 36 10.46 -24.76 17.28
CA GLY A 36 9.14 -24.13 17.28
C GLY A 36 8.87 -23.21 18.49
N GLY A 37 8.43 -21.98 18.20
CA GLY A 37 7.91 -21.08 19.25
C GLY A 37 8.16 -19.58 19.09
N GLY A 38 8.83 -19.13 18.02
CA GLY A 38 8.96 -17.68 17.77
C GLY A 38 7.63 -17.08 17.31
N TYR A 39 7.08 -16.12 18.05
CA TYR A 39 5.93 -15.33 17.60
C TYR A 39 6.33 -14.59 16.32
N ASP A 40 5.66 -14.87 15.21
CA ASP A 40 5.96 -14.23 13.94
C ASP A 40 5.26 -12.87 13.85
N LEU A 41 5.93 -11.82 14.34
CA LEU A 41 5.45 -10.44 14.24
C LEU A 41 5.49 -9.89 12.81
N SER A 42 6.03 -10.60 11.83
CA SER A 42 6.18 -10.08 10.46
C SER A 42 4.82 -9.72 9.84
N LYS A 43 3.81 -10.59 10.00
CA LYS A 43 2.46 -10.39 9.46
C LYS A 43 1.77 -9.13 10.02
N PRO A 44 1.65 -8.92 11.34
CA PRO A 44 1.08 -7.68 11.87
C PRO A 44 1.89 -6.45 11.46
N VAL A 45 3.22 -6.51 11.49
CA VAL A 45 4.09 -5.38 11.13
C VAL A 45 3.91 -4.97 9.67
N TYR A 46 3.97 -5.92 8.73
CA TYR A 46 3.79 -5.62 7.31
C TYR A 46 2.37 -5.17 6.98
N THR A 47 1.37 -5.69 7.69
CA THR A 47 -0.03 -5.24 7.54
C THR A 47 -0.18 -3.78 7.98
N LEU A 48 0.35 -3.43 9.15
CA LEU A 48 0.32 -2.05 9.65
C LEU A 48 1.10 -1.09 8.74
N LEU A 49 2.26 -1.52 8.25
CA LEU A 49 3.08 -0.72 7.33
C LEU A 49 2.35 -0.47 5.99
N LEU A 50 1.67 -1.50 5.47
CA LEU A 50 0.86 -1.39 4.26
C LEU A 50 -0.31 -0.41 4.46
N TRP A 51 -1.01 -0.50 5.59
CA TRP A 51 -2.12 0.42 5.87
C TRP A 51 -1.64 1.85 6.08
N ALA A 52 -0.57 2.05 6.86
CA ALA A 52 0.03 3.36 7.06
C ALA A 52 0.45 3.99 5.72
N PHE A 53 1.08 3.21 4.85
CA PHE A 53 1.43 3.66 3.50
C PHE A 53 0.20 4.07 2.69
N LEU A 54 -0.88 3.27 2.68
CA LEU A 54 -2.08 3.56 1.90
C LEU A 54 -2.83 4.80 2.41
N ILE A 55 -2.90 4.99 3.73
CA ILE A 55 -3.49 6.18 4.35
C ILE A 55 -2.69 7.42 3.96
N LEU A 56 -1.36 7.37 4.12
CA LEU A 56 -0.48 8.47 3.74
C LEU A 56 -0.56 8.76 2.24
N TRP A 57 -0.48 7.74 1.40
CA TRP A 57 -0.58 7.85 -0.05
C TRP A 57 -1.87 8.56 -0.47
N THR A 58 -3.00 8.08 0.02
CA THR A 58 -4.33 8.62 -0.28
C THR A 58 -4.44 10.07 0.17
N SER A 59 -3.95 10.38 1.37
CA SER A 59 -3.98 11.73 1.93
C SER A 59 -3.13 12.70 1.13
N ILE A 60 -1.88 12.34 0.81
CA ILE A 60 -0.98 13.19 0.03
C ILE A 60 -1.52 13.38 -1.39
N ALA A 61 -2.03 12.32 -2.02
CA ALA A 61 -2.65 12.42 -3.34
C ALA A 61 -3.87 13.34 -3.35
N ALA A 62 -4.74 13.25 -2.33
CA ALA A 62 -5.90 14.12 -2.18
C ALA A 62 -5.49 15.58 -1.98
N VAL A 63 -4.55 15.86 -1.08
CA VAL A 63 -4.00 17.20 -0.84
C VAL A 63 -3.37 17.77 -2.11
N THR A 64 -2.61 16.94 -2.86
CA THR A 64 -2.04 17.34 -4.14
C THR A 64 -3.12 17.72 -5.16
N GLY A 65 -4.26 17.03 -5.15
CA GLY A 65 -5.43 17.36 -5.96
C GLY A 65 -6.05 18.71 -5.57
N MET A 66 -6.18 18.97 -4.28
CA MET A 66 -6.74 20.22 -3.75
C MET A 66 -5.88 21.46 -4.05
N ILE A 67 -4.54 21.31 -4.02
CA ILE A 67 -3.60 22.43 -4.25
C ILE A 67 -3.35 22.65 -5.76
N SER A 68 -3.75 21.70 -6.62
CA SER A 68 -3.53 21.80 -8.06
C SER A 68 -4.40 22.90 -8.69
N LYS A 69 -3.74 23.90 -9.29
CA LYS A 69 -4.42 25.00 -10.02
C LYS A 69 -5.03 24.58 -11.36
N ASP A 70 -4.54 23.49 -11.94
CA ASP A 70 -5.01 22.95 -13.22
C ASP A 70 -5.95 21.76 -12.98
N THR A 71 -7.13 21.80 -13.62
CA THR A 71 -8.17 20.77 -13.50
C THR A 71 -7.71 19.39 -13.95
N PHE A 72 -6.85 19.31 -14.97
CA PHE A 72 -6.33 18.03 -15.45
C PHE A 72 -5.34 17.42 -14.46
N SER A 73 -4.49 18.27 -13.88
CA SER A 73 -3.57 17.91 -12.82
C SER A 73 -4.29 17.47 -11.54
N ALA A 74 -5.33 18.20 -11.14
CA ALA A 74 -6.16 17.86 -9.99
C ALA A 74 -6.85 16.50 -10.18
N ARG A 75 -7.46 16.27 -11.35
CA ARG A 75 -8.13 15.00 -11.67
C ARG A 75 -7.20 13.80 -11.56
N ARG A 76 -5.95 13.93 -12.02
CA ARG A 76 -4.95 12.85 -11.89
C ARG A 76 -4.57 12.57 -10.44
N ALA A 77 -4.40 13.60 -9.64
CA ALA A 77 -4.10 13.44 -8.22
C ALA A 77 -5.28 12.80 -7.47
N PHE A 78 -6.52 13.20 -7.78
CA PHE A 78 -7.72 12.54 -7.23
C PHE A 78 -7.87 11.09 -7.70
N LEU A 79 -7.49 10.75 -8.94
CA LEU A 79 -7.45 9.36 -9.39
C LEU A 79 -6.44 8.53 -8.57
N LEU A 80 -5.25 9.08 -8.28
CA LEU A 80 -4.26 8.42 -7.42
C LEU A 80 -4.77 8.22 -5.99
N ALA A 81 -5.50 9.20 -5.46
CA ALA A 81 -6.14 9.11 -4.15
C ALA A 81 -7.22 8.00 -4.15
N ALA A 82 -8.07 7.95 -5.18
CA ALA A 82 -9.10 6.93 -5.32
C ALA A 82 -8.51 5.53 -5.41
N ILE A 83 -7.42 5.33 -6.16
CA ILE A 83 -6.70 4.05 -6.24
C ILE A 83 -6.16 3.65 -4.86
N GLY A 84 -5.53 4.60 -4.15
CA GLY A 84 -5.03 4.36 -2.79
C GLY A 84 -6.14 3.95 -1.82
N ALA A 85 -7.27 4.65 -1.85
CA ALA A 85 -8.42 4.37 -0.99
C ALA A 85 -9.04 3.00 -1.29
N LEU A 86 -9.22 2.66 -2.58
CA LEU A 86 -9.75 1.35 -2.98
C LEU A 86 -8.81 0.22 -2.54
N MET A 87 -7.50 0.39 -2.72
CA MET A 87 -6.54 -0.61 -2.26
C MET A 87 -6.49 -0.71 -0.74
N ALA A 88 -6.66 0.39 0.00
CA ALA A 88 -6.79 0.36 1.46
C ALA A 88 -7.97 -0.53 1.89
N ILE A 89 -9.13 -0.39 1.26
CA ILE A 89 -10.31 -1.21 1.55
C ILE A 89 -10.05 -2.69 1.24
N ILE A 90 -9.46 -2.98 0.07
CA ILE A 90 -9.14 -4.36 -0.34
C ILE A 90 -8.16 -5.00 0.65
N PHE A 91 -7.03 -4.35 0.93
CA PHE A 91 -6.04 -4.89 1.84
C PHE A 91 -6.50 -4.93 3.29
N PHE A 92 -7.40 -4.04 3.70
CA PHE A 92 -8.08 -4.13 4.99
C PHE A 92 -8.91 -5.42 5.06
N ALA A 93 -9.70 -5.71 4.03
CA ALA A 93 -10.52 -6.92 3.99
C ALA A 93 -9.69 -8.20 4.02
N ILE A 94 -8.55 -8.23 3.31
CA ILE A 94 -7.67 -9.41 3.22
C ILE A 94 -6.85 -9.60 4.50
N TYR A 95 -6.26 -8.54 5.04
CA TYR A 95 -5.23 -8.64 6.09
C TYR A 95 -5.68 -8.22 7.49
N ARG A 96 -6.93 -7.83 7.69
CA ARG A 96 -7.47 -7.49 9.04
C ARG A 96 -7.17 -8.56 10.10
N GLN A 97 -7.16 -9.83 9.71
CA GLN A 97 -6.91 -10.97 10.62
C GLN A 97 -5.46 -11.03 11.12
N ASN A 98 -4.52 -10.38 10.46
CA ASN A 98 -3.11 -10.37 10.87
C ASN A 98 -2.85 -9.46 12.09
N ILE A 99 -3.86 -8.68 12.51
CA ILE A 99 -3.76 -7.67 13.57
C ILE A 99 -4.56 -8.10 14.82
N HIS A 100 -4.99 -9.36 14.87
CA HIS A 100 -5.82 -9.96 15.93
C HIS A 100 -5.10 -11.10 16.64
#